data_AF-A0A522NRC5-F1
#
_entry.id   AF-A0A522NRC5-F1
#
_cell.length_a   1.000
_cell.length_b   1.000
_cell.length_c   1.000
_cell.angle_alpha   90.00
_cell.angle_beta   90.00
_cell.angle_gamma   90.00
#
_symmetry.space_group_name_H-M   'P 1'
#
loop_
_entity.id
_entity.type
_entity.pdbx_description
1 polymer ?
#
loop_
_entity_poly.entity_id
_entity_poly.type
_entity_poly.pdbx_seq_one_letter_code
_entity_poly.pdbx_strand_id
1 'polypeptide(L)'
;MRDAIPLGRIAGFEVKVHWSVIVILWLFTWSLATALPGTVKGYSRPSYWLAGACGAVVLLASLLAHELAHAVVARRMGVRVGDVTLWLFGGVTTLHGEAKTPKADFRIAAAGPATSLALSAGFAALAVVLPALGVGAIAVSVTWWLAVINLMLGVFNLLPGAPLDGGRLVRAYLWRRSGDSVRAAVGAARAGRVVAIILIVLGLAEFLVGGLVGGVWLAFIGWFIFAGAREEELQVTTRQALAGVRVADAMTANPRSAPGWLTVEEFIERYLLGAPHSAYPVADRDGSIVGLVTLRQLRDVAPDRRSTTSVREIALPLERVPTAAPPEPLSALIERLATAGHCSRALVIDGGRVVGIVTPSDLARLIDVYRLAHPGTGGSAHPQVTEKNSGAV
;
A
#
# COMPACT_ATOMS: atom_id res chain seq x y z
N MET A 1 -6.62 0.28 -5.97
CA MET A 1 -5.75 1.02 -6.93
C MET A 1 -6.04 0.72 -8.41
N ARG A 2 -7.00 -0.16 -8.75
CA ARG A 2 -7.29 -0.50 -10.17
C ARG A 2 -8.02 0.61 -10.96
N ASP A 3 -8.51 1.65 -10.27
CA ASP A 3 -9.30 2.74 -10.86
C ASP A 3 -8.53 4.07 -10.98
N ALA A 4 -7.19 4.00 -11.11
CA ALA A 4 -6.35 5.18 -11.28
C ALA A 4 -6.18 5.50 -12.77
N ILE A 5 -6.53 6.73 -13.15
CA ILE A 5 -6.43 7.21 -14.53
C ILE A 5 -5.04 7.84 -14.73
N PRO A 6 -4.28 7.47 -15.77
CA PRO A 6 -2.99 8.08 -16.05
C PRO A 6 -3.19 9.54 -16.49
N LEU A 7 -2.49 10.46 -15.82
CA LEU A 7 -2.51 11.90 -16.13
C LEU A 7 -1.37 12.28 -17.09
N GLY A 8 -0.21 11.61 -16.98
CA GLY A 8 0.95 11.86 -17.82
C GLY A 8 2.28 11.54 -17.13
N ARG A 9 3.38 12.08 -17.65
CA ARG A 9 4.72 11.97 -17.03
C ARG A 9 5.24 13.33 -16.58
N ILE A 10 5.61 13.45 -15.30
CA ILE A 10 6.17 14.67 -14.71
C ILE A 10 7.48 14.32 -14.00
N ALA A 11 8.56 15.07 -14.27
CA ALA A 11 9.91 14.81 -13.76
C ALA A 11 10.45 13.38 -14.03
N GLY A 12 9.89 12.71 -15.05
CA GLY A 12 10.21 11.33 -15.44
C GLY A 12 9.47 10.25 -14.64
N PHE A 13 8.47 10.62 -13.83
CA PHE A 13 7.59 9.69 -13.12
C PHE A 13 6.21 9.67 -13.76
N GLU A 14 5.59 8.49 -13.81
CA GLU A 14 4.20 8.34 -14.24
C GLU A 14 3.29 8.87 -13.13
N VAL A 15 2.43 9.83 -13.47
CA VAL A 15 1.47 10.43 -12.54
C VAL A 15 0.09 9.89 -12.85
N LYS A 16 -0.58 9.37 -11.82
CA LYS A 16 -1.94 8.81 -11.90
C LYS A 16 -2.85 9.52 -10.91
N VAL A 17 -4.13 9.55 -11.23
CA VAL A 17 -5.16 10.19 -10.41
C VAL A 17 -6.29 9.22 -10.16
N HIS A 18 -6.61 9.00 -8.90
CA HIS A 18 -7.79 8.23 -8.51
C HIS A 18 -9.05 9.12 -8.57
N TRP A 19 -10.22 8.54 -8.88
CA TRP A 19 -11.49 9.29 -8.98
C TRP A 19 -11.80 10.13 -7.73
N SER A 20 -11.32 9.70 -6.57
CA SER A 20 -11.49 10.40 -5.29
C SER A 20 -10.84 11.78 -5.25
N VAL A 21 -9.95 12.12 -6.20
CA VAL A 21 -9.40 13.47 -6.33
C VAL A 21 -10.48 14.48 -6.73
N ILE A 22 -11.51 14.06 -7.47
CA ILE A 22 -12.64 14.93 -7.79
C ILE A 22 -13.39 15.32 -6.52
N VAL A 23 -13.53 14.37 -5.57
CA VAL A 23 -14.18 14.61 -4.28
C VAL A 23 -13.39 15.63 -3.45
N ILE A 24 -12.07 15.48 -3.33
CA ILE A 24 -11.27 16.43 -2.55
C ILE A 24 -11.21 17.83 -3.20
N LEU A 25 -11.14 17.90 -4.53
CA LEU A 25 -11.22 19.16 -5.26
C LEU A 25 -12.55 19.87 -4.99
N TRP A 26 -13.66 19.13 -5.03
CA TRP A 26 -14.97 19.68 -4.71
C TRP A 26 -15.05 20.16 -3.26
N LEU A 27 -14.58 19.36 -2.30
CA LEU A 27 -14.58 19.71 -0.87
C LEU A 27 -13.79 20.98 -0.59
N PHE A 28 -12.57 21.10 -1.13
CA PHE A 28 -11.77 22.32 -0.95
C PHE A 28 -12.36 23.52 -1.69
N THR A 29 -12.90 23.31 -2.89
CA THR A 29 -13.59 24.37 -3.63
C THR A 29 -14.78 24.91 -2.83
N TRP A 30 -15.63 24.01 -2.33
CA TRP A 30 -16.79 24.36 -1.52
C TRP A 30 -16.39 25.03 -0.20
N SER A 31 -15.40 24.47 0.50
CA SER A 31 -14.87 25.05 1.75
C SER A 31 -14.37 26.48 1.54
N LEU A 32 -13.57 26.71 0.49
CA LEU A 32 -13.01 28.03 0.23
C LEU A 32 -14.07 29.01 -0.29
N ALA A 33 -14.97 28.56 -1.18
CA ALA A 33 -16.07 29.37 -1.70
C ALA A 33 -17.06 29.81 -0.60
N THR A 34 -17.23 29.00 0.45
CA THR A 34 -18.08 29.33 1.61
C THR A 34 -17.35 30.17 2.67
N ALA A 35 -16.03 30.02 2.81
CA ALA A 35 -15.23 30.79 3.77
C ALA A 35 -14.88 32.20 3.29
N LEU A 36 -14.55 32.38 2.00
CA LEU A 36 -14.09 33.65 1.43
C LEU A 36 -15.06 34.85 1.63
N PRO A 37 -16.40 34.70 1.54
CA PRO A 37 -17.32 35.80 1.82
C PRO A 37 -17.21 36.38 3.24
N GLY A 38 -16.74 35.57 4.20
CA GLY A 38 -16.50 36.01 5.58
C GLY A 38 -15.26 36.88 5.75
N THR A 39 -14.25 36.71 4.89
CA THR A 39 -12.97 37.44 4.96
C THR A 39 -12.92 38.62 3.99
N VAL A 40 -13.42 38.45 2.77
CA VAL A 40 -13.42 39.48 1.74
C VAL A 40 -14.80 39.59 1.14
N LYS A 41 -15.44 40.75 1.33
CA LYS A 41 -16.79 41.06 0.85
C LYS A 41 -16.75 41.75 -0.52
N GLY A 42 -17.90 41.79 -1.19
CA GLY A 42 -18.10 42.60 -2.40
C GLY A 42 -17.90 41.85 -3.72
N TYR A 43 -17.67 40.53 -3.69
CA TYR A 43 -17.60 39.71 -4.91
C TYR A 43 -18.89 38.93 -5.15
N SER A 44 -19.14 38.60 -6.41
CA SER A 44 -20.29 37.77 -6.79
C SER A 44 -20.11 36.32 -6.34
N ARG A 45 -21.20 35.58 -6.13
CA ARG A 45 -21.14 34.14 -5.78
C ARG A 45 -20.29 33.33 -6.77
N PRO A 46 -20.44 33.47 -8.11
CA PRO A 46 -19.59 32.77 -9.07
C PRO A 46 -18.09 33.07 -8.89
N SER A 47 -17.73 34.31 -8.52
CA SER A 47 -16.33 34.68 -8.28
C SER A 47 -15.71 33.90 -7.12
N TYR A 48 -16.45 33.69 -6.02
CA TYR A 48 -15.97 32.88 -4.90
C TYR A 48 -15.81 31.41 -5.26
N TRP A 49 -16.73 30.85 -6.05
CA TRP A 49 -16.62 29.47 -6.55
C TRP A 49 -15.44 29.29 -7.49
N LEU A 50 -15.21 30.23 -8.40
CA LEU A 50 -14.06 30.21 -9.31
C LEU A 50 -12.75 30.34 -8.52
N ALA A 51 -12.66 31.27 -7.58
CA ALA A 51 -11.51 31.44 -6.70
C ALA A 51 -11.24 30.18 -5.86
N GLY A 52 -12.31 29.56 -5.34
CA GLY A 52 -12.27 28.27 -4.64
C GLY A 52 -11.70 27.15 -5.50
N ALA A 53 -12.19 27.03 -6.75
CA ALA A 53 -11.73 26.01 -7.70
C ALA A 53 -10.27 26.21 -8.08
N CYS A 54 -9.86 27.45 -8.37
CA CYS A 54 -8.46 27.78 -8.65
C CYS A 54 -7.56 27.45 -7.44
N GLY A 55 -7.98 27.83 -6.23
CA GLY A 55 -7.27 27.52 -4.99
C GLY A 55 -7.11 26.00 -4.78
N ALA A 56 -8.18 25.23 -4.97
CA ALA A 56 -8.16 23.77 -4.85
C ALA A 56 -7.22 23.11 -5.87
N VAL A 57 -7.20 23.59 -7.13
CA VAL A 57 -6.28 23.09 -8.17
C VAL A 57 -4.82 23.39 -7.81
N VAL A 58 -4.53 24.60 -7.33
CA VAL A 58 -3.17 24.98 -6.90
C VAL A 58 -2.74 24.19 -5.66
N LEU A 59 -3.66 23.89 -4.74
CA LEU A 59 -3.40 23.00 -3.61
C LEU A 59 -3.06 21.59 -4.08
N LEU A 60 -3.82 21.04 -5.03
CA LEU A 60 -3.52 19.72 -5.61
C LEU A 60 -2.15 19.70 -6.30
N ALA A 61 -1.78 20.78 -7.00
CA ALA A 61 -0.46 20.93 -7.59
C ALA A 61 0.65 21.03 -6.51
N SER A 62 0.37 21.68 -5.38
CA SER A 62 1.29 21.75 -4.23
C SER A 62 1.50 20.38 -3.60
N LEU A 63 0.43 19.60 -3.46
CA LEU A 63 0.48 18.22 -2.96
C LEU A 63 1.26 17.30 -3.93
N LEU A 64 1.02 17.44 -5.23
CA LEU A 64 1.81 16.72 -6.24
C LEU A 64 3.29 17.11 -6.17
N ALA A 65 3.61 18.39 -5.96
CA ALA A 65 4.99 18.84 -5.80
C ALA A 65 5.65 18.22 -4.55
N HIS A 66 4.92 18.11 -3.44
CA HIS A 66 5.35 17.40 -2.23
C HIS A 66 5.72 15.94 -2.52
N GLU A 67 4.84 15.19 -3.19
CA GLU A 67 5.09 13.79 -3.56
C GLU A 67 6.25 13.63 -4.56
N LEU A 68 6.30 14.50 -5.56
CA LEU A 68 7.40 14.51 -6.53
C LEU A 68 8.73 14.79 -5.85
N ALA A 69 8.77 15.58 -4.79
CA ALA A 69 10.00 15.81 -4.02
C ALA A 69 10.51 14.50 -3.39
N HIS A 70 9.62 13.69 -2.80
CA HIS A 70 9.98 12.35 -2.32
C HIS A 70 10.51 11.48 -3.46
N ALA A 71 9.80 11.42 -4.58
CA ALA A 71 10.19 10.60 -5.75
C ALA A 71 11.56 11.02 -6.31
N VAL A 72 11.80 12.32 -6.48
CA VAL A 72 13.06 12.86 -6.99
C VAL A 72 14.22 12.54 -6.04
N VAL A 73 14.04 12.75 -4.74
CA VAL A 73 15.09 12.46 -3.75
C VAL A 73 15.32 10.96 -3.62
N ALA A 74 14.28 10.14 -3.65
CA ALA A 74 14.38 8.68 -3.64
C ALA A 74 15.19 8.16 -4.83
N ARG A 75 14.90 8.64 -6.05
CA ARG A 75 15.66 8.29 -7.26
C ARG A 75 17.13 8.70 -7.14
N ARG A 76 17.41 9.90 -6.59
CA ARG A 76 18.80 10.36 -6.35
C ARG A 76 19.54 9.53 -5.30
N MET A 77 18.82 8.94 -4.34
CA MET A 77 19.39 8.03 -3.33
C MET A 77 19.46 6.57 -3.80
N GLY A 78 19.15 6.29 -5.08
CA GLY A 78 19.26 4.94 -5.67
C GLY A 78 18.07 4.02 -5.40
N VAL A 79 16.93 4.56 -4.95
CA VAL A 79 15.69 3.80 -4.78
C VAL A 79 14.88 3.86 -6.09
N ARG A 80 14.40 2.72 -6.58
CA ARG A 80 13.55 2.65 -7.77
C ARG A 80 12.16 3.16 -7.42
N VAL A 81 11.65 4.10 -8.20
CA VAL A 81 10.31 4.68 -8.05
C VAL A 81 9.46 4.19 -9.23
N GLY A 82 8.25 3.69 -8.93
CA GLY A 82 7.27 3.26 -9.92
C GLY A 82 6.43 4.43 -10.42
N ASP A 83 5.27 4.63 -9.81
CA ASP A 83 4.34 5.71 -10.11
C ASP A 83 4.04 6.60 -8.89
N VAL A 84 3.50 7.79 -9.17
CA VAL A 84 2.97 8.73 -8.17
C VAL A 84 1.47 8.83 -8.39
N THR A 85 0.69 8.32 -7.44
CA THR A 85 -0.78 8.32 -7.53
C THR A 85 -1.40 9.29 -6.53
N LEU A 86 -2.21 10.23 -7.00
CA LEU A 86 -2.98 11.15 -6.15
C LEU A 86 -4.35 10.56 -5.78
N TRP A 87 -4.76 10.68 -4.51
CA TRP A 87 -6.05 10.20 -3.99
C TRP A 87 -6.63 11.12 -2.90
N LEU A 88 -7.72 10.72 -2.24
CA LEU A 88 -8.45 11.55 -1.28
C LEU A 88 -7.59 12.04 -0.10
N PHE A 89 -6.74 11.16 0.42
CA PHE A 89 -5.93 11.40 1.63
C PHE A 89 -4.50 11.86 1.33
N GLY A 90 -4.22 12.31 0.10
CA GLY A 90 -2.90 12.79 -0.32
C GLY A 90 -2.37 12.15 -1.61
N GLY A 91 -1.08 11.83 -1.65
CA GLY A 91 -0.50 11.06 -2.73
C GLY A 91 0.27 9.88 -2.18
N VAL A 92 0.42 8.86 -3.01
CA VAL A 92 1.24 7.69 -2.69
C VAL A 92 2.26 7.55 -3.79
N THR A 93 3.53 7.62 -3.40
CA THR A 93 4.65 7.30 -4.25
C THR A 93 4.99 5.82 -4.11
N THR A 94 4.78 5.04 -5.18
CA THR A 94 5.11 3.61 -5.19
C THR A 94 6.63 3.45 -5.27
N LEU A 95 7.25 2.93 -4.22
CA LEU A 95 8.69 2.64 -4.16
C LEU A 95 8.94 1.14 -4.34
N HIS A 96 9.81 0.79 -5.28
CA HIS A 96 10.27 -0.58 -5.50
C HIS A 96 11.57 -0.80 -4.73
N GLY A 97 11.43 -1.17 -3.46
CA GLY A 97 12.52 -1.38 -2.51
C GLY A 97 12.62 -0.29 -1.44
N GLU A 98 13.52 -0.50 -0.49
CA GLU A 98 13.69 0.37 0.67
C GLU A 98 15.02 1.16 0.61
N ALA A 99 15.09 2.26 1.36
CA ALA A 99 16.31 3.04 1.50
C ALA A 99 17.40 2.19 2.16
N LYS A 100 18.60 2.16 1.56
CA LYS A 100 19.72 1.31 2.03
C LYS A 100 20.47 1.87 3.24
N THR A 101 20.26 3.14 3.59
CA THR A 101 20.94 3.79 4.71
C THR A 101 19.99 4.71 5.49
N PRO A 102 20.24 4.93 6.79
CA PRO A 102 19.44 5.86 7.59
C PRO A 102 19.47 7.29 7.03
N LYS A 103 20.61 7.73 6.50
CA LYS A 103 20.75 9.07 5.90
C LYS A 103 19.89 9.21 4.63
N ALA A 104 19.84 8.18 3.80
CA ALA A 104 19.01 8.17 2.61
C ALA A 104 17.52 8.23 3.00
N ASP A 105 17.11 7.42 3.98
CA ASP A 105 15.72 7.41 4.45
C ASP A 105 15.29 8.77 5.03
N PHE A 106 16.14 9.40 5.84
CA PHE A 106 15.91 10.74 6.38
C PHE A 106 15.74 11.79 5.28
N ARG A 107 16.65 11.80 4.29
CA ARG A 107 16.59 12.79 3.19
C ARG A 107 15.33 12.62 2.35
N ILE A 108 14.93 11.37 2.09
CA ILE A 108 13.69 11.09 1.34
C ILE A 108 12.50 11.59 2.15
N ALA A 109 12.39 11.23 3.43
CA ALA A 109 11.27 11.63 4.29
C ALA A 109 11.20 13.16 4.51
N ALA A 110 12.33 13.85 4.60
CA ALA A 110 12.35 15.30 4.78
C ALA A 110 11.95 16.09 3.50
N ALA A 111 12.02 15.47 2.32
CA ALA A 111 11.86 16.16 1.05
C ALA A 111 10.44 16.75 0.85
N GLY A 112 9.40 15.98 1.18
CA GLY A 112 8.01 16.41 1.11
C GLY A 112 7.72 17.59 2.05
N PRO A 113 7.91 17.43 3.38
CA PRO A 113 7.69 18.52 4.32
C PRO A 113 8.49 19.77 4.01
N ALA A 114 9.76 19.65 3.60
CA ALA A 114 10.56 20.79 3.18
C ALA A 114 9.95 21.52 1.98
N THR A 115 9.40 20.77 1.00
CA THR A 115 8.71 21.34 -0.16
C THR A 115 7.43 22.07 0.25
N SER A 116 6.62 21.48 1.12
CA SER A 116 5.40 22.12 1.63
C SER A 116 5.70 23.40 2.42
N LEU A 117 6.73 23.38 3.27
CA LEU A 117 7.16 24.58 4.01
C LEU A 117 7.71 25.66 3.09
N ALA A 118 8.47 25.29 2.05
CA ALA A 118 8.96 26.23 1.04
C ALA A 118 7.81 26.85 0.23
N LEU A 119 6.84 26.04 -0.19
CA LEU A 119 5.62 26.53 -0.86
C LEU A 119 4.81 27.45 0.05
N SER A 120 4.67 27.09 1.33
CA SER A 120 4.01 27.94 2.32
C SER A 120 4.67 29.32 2.42
N ALA A 121 5.99 29.36 2.59
CA ALA A 121 6.74 30.62 2.65
C ALA A 121 6.63 31.41 1.33
N GLY A 122 6.68 30.73 0.19
CA GLY A 122 6.52 31.36 -1.13
C GLY A 122 5.14 31.99 -1.33
N PHE A 123 4.07 31.28 -0.97
CA PHE A 123 2.71 31.81 -1.03
C PHE A 123 2.49 32.95 -0.02
N ALA A 124 3.04 32.86 1.19
CA ALA A 124 2.97 33.95 2.17
C ALA A 124 3.65 35.22 1.65
N ALA A 125 4.87 35.10 1.11
CA ALA A 125 5.59 36.21 0.51
C ALA A 125 4.81 36.80 -0.68
N LEU A 126 4.25 35.95 -1.55
CA LEU A 126 3.43 36.39 -2.66
C LEU A 126 2.19 37.15 -2.17
N ALA A 127 1.49 36.64 -1.16
CA ALA A 127 0.29 37.26 -0.60
C ALA A 127 0.56 38.65 0.00
N VAL A 128 1.77 38.91 0.49
CA VAL A 128 2.19 40.25 0.97
C VAL A 128 2.42 41.23 -0.19
N VAL A 129 2.93 40.76 -1.33
CA VAL A 129 3.28 41.62 -2.48
C VAL A 129 2.06 41.91 -3.38
N LEU A 130 1.15 40.95 -3.53
CA LEU A 130 0.00 41.07 -4.43
C LEU A 130 -0.86 42.34 -4.24
N PRO A 131 -1.16 42.81 -3.01
CA PRO A 131 -1.89 44.07 -2.80
C PRO A 131 -1.18 45.29 -3.41
N ALA A 132 0.15 45.36 -3.31
CA ALA A 132 0.95 46.47 -3.86
C ALA A 132 0.94 46.48 -5.40
N LEU A 133 0.68 45.33 -6.02
CA LEU A 133 0.51 45.19 -7.47
C LEU A 133 -0.93 45.45 -7.95
N GLY A 134 -1.83 45.88 -7.05
CA GLY A 134 -3.23 46.13 -7.37
C GLY A 134 -4.06 44.87 -7.63
N VAL A 135 -3.58 43.70 -7.20
CA VAL A 135 -4.32 42.44 -7.37
C VAL A 135 -5.51 42.40 -6.42
N GLY A 136 -6.65 41.92 -6.91
CA GLY A 136 -7.90 41.87 -6.15
C GLY A 136 -7.79 41.08 -4.84
N ALA A 137 -8.43 41.59 -3.78
CA ALA A 137 -8.38 41.03 -2.43
C ALA A 137 -8.81 39.56 -2.34
N ILE A 138 -9.71 39.11 -3.23
CA ILE A 138 -10.10 37.71 -3.33
C ILE A 138 -8.92 36.79 -3.67
N ALA A 139 -8.05 37.18 -4.61
CA ALA A 139 -6.89 36.39 -4.99
C ALA A 139 -5.84 36.38 -3.88
N VAL A 140 -5.60 37.54 -3.23
CA VAL A 140 -4.73 37.66 -2.05
C VAL A 140 -5.17 36.70 -0.94
N SER A 141 -6.47 36.60 -0.70
CA SER A 141 -7.02 35.71 0.33
C SER A 141 -6.85 34.24 0.00
N VAL A 142 -7.03 33.85 -1.27
CA VAL A 142 -6.72 32.49 -1.73
C VAL A 142 -5.24 32.18 -1.57
N THR A 143 -4.35 33.12 -1.88
CA THR A 143 -2.90 32.94 -1.71
C THR A 143 -2.51 32.79 -0.24
N TRP A 144 -3.10 33.56 0.67
CA TRP A 144 -2.93 33.36 2.12
C TRP A 144 -3.42 31.99 2.58
N TRP A 145 -4.59 31.56 2.11
CA TRP A 145 -5.11 30.24 2.42
C TRP A 145 -4.16 29.13 1.92
N LEU A 146 -3.62 29.26 0.70
CA LEU A 146 -2.60 28.35 0.16
C LEU A 146 -1.33 28.31 1.01
N ALA A 147 -0.90 29.44 1.55
CA ALA A 147 0.24 29.51 2.45
C ALA A 147 -0.01 28.74 3.75
N VAL A 148 -1.16 28.96 4.38
CA VAL A 148 -1.55 28.32 5.64
C VAL A 148 -1.75 26.81 5.46
N ILE A 149 -2.46 26.39 4.41
CA ILE A 149 -2.74 24.96 4.21
C ILE A 149 -1.45 24.17 3.89
N ASN A 150 -0.49 24.77 3.16
CA ASN A 150 0.82 24.15 2.92
C ASN A 150 1.66 24.10 4.21
N LEU A 151 1.56 25.11 5.07
CA LEU A 151 2.19 25.08 6.40
C LEU A 151 1.63 23.91 7.22
N MET A 152 0.30 23.80 7.28
CA MET A 152 -0.39 22.72 7.98
C MET A 152 0.02 21.36 7.41
N LEU A 153 0.05 21.19 6.08
CA LEU A 153 0.48 19.96 5.43
C LEU A 153 1.93 19.58 5.79
N GLY A 154 2.85 20.56 5.77
CA GLY A 154 4.25 20.32 6.13
C GLY A 154 4.44 19.98 7.60
N VAL A 155 3.81 20.74 8.51
CA VAL A 155 3.91 20.52 9.97
C VAL A 155 3.23 19.22 10.38
N PHE A 156 2.05 18.94 9.83
CA PHE A 156 1.32 17.70 10.12
C PHE A 156 2.12 16.48 9.67
N ASN A 157 2.72 16.51 8.48
CA ASN A 157 3.58 15.42 8.02
C ASN A 157 4.88 15.30 8.83
N LEU A 158 5.30 16.30 9.59
CA LEU A 158 6.45 16.20 10.51
C LEU A 158 6.11 15.58 11.87
N LEU A 159 4.83 15.30 12.16
CA LEU A 159 4.45 14.65 13.42
C LEU A 159 5.18 13.32 13.60
N PRO A 160 5.72 13.05 14.82
CA PRO A 160 6.58 11.90 15.05
C PRO A 160 5.76 10.61 15.09
N GLY A 161 5.72 9.89 13.98
CA GLY A 161 5.12 8.56 13.94
C GLY A 161 4.57 8.17 12.58
N ALA A 162 4.55 6.86 12.30
CA ALA A 162 3.90 6.32 11.11
C ALA A 162 2.39 6.60 11.14
N PRO A 163 1.72 6.72 9.97
CA PRO A 163 2.26 6.57 8.60
C PRO A 163 2.83 7.88 8.01
N LEU A 164 3.02 8.92 8.82
CA LEU A 164 3.46 10.24 8.37
C LEU A 164 4.97 10.27 8.10
N ASP A 165 5.44 11.27 7.34
CA ASP A 165 6.87 11.42 7.03
C ASP A 165 7.74 11.59 8.28
N GLY A 166 7.23 12.25 9.31
CA GLY A 166 7.89 12.41 10.60
C GLY A 166 8.12 11.07 11.29
N GLY A 167 7.25 10.07 11.06
CA GLY A 167 7.50 8.68 11.42
C GLY A 167 8.74 8.11 10.74
N ARG A 168 8.90 8.36 9.44
CA ARG A 168 10.10 7.93 8.71
C ARG A 168 11.36 8.68 9.15
N LEU A 169 11.24 9.94 9.58
CA LEU A 169 12.35 10.68 10.20
C LEU A 169 12.76 10.05 11.54
N VAL A 170 11.78 9.72 12.40
CA VAL A 170 12.01 8.99 13.66
C VAL A 170 12.64 7.63 13.37
N ARG A 171 12.13 6.88 12.39
CA ARG A 171 12.70 5.61 11.94
C ARG A 171 14.16 5.76 11.53
N ALA A 172 14.47 6.74 10.69
CA ALA A 172 15.84 6.99 10.25
C ALA A 172 16.76 7.33 11.43
N TYR A 173 16.30 8.12 12.40
CA TYR A 173 17.04 8.42 13.62
C TYR A 173 17.29 7.17 14.48
N LEU A 174 16.23 6.40 14.76
CA LEU A 174 16.30 5.17 15.54
C LEU A 174 17.21 4.15 14.85
N TRP A 175 17.11 4.01 13.54
CA TRP A 175 17.93 3.09 12.75
C TRP A 175 19.41 3.48 12.81
N ARG A 176 19.73 4.78 12.70
CA ARG A 176 21.11 5.25 12.88
C ARG A 176 21.66 4.90 14.27
N ARG A 177 20.82 4.91 15.30
CA ARG A 177 21.23 4.63 16.69
C ARG A 177 21.33 3.13 16.97
N SER A 178 20.38 2.33 16.50
CA SER A 178 20.27 0.90 16.80
C SER A 178 21.06 0.01 15.84
N GLY A 179 21.29 0.47 14.60
CA GLY A 179 21.79 -0.35 13.49
C GLY A 179 20.75 -1.30 12.88
N ASP A 180 19.56 -1.42 13.48
CA ASP A 180 18.49 -2.34 13.09
C ASP A 180 17.31 -1.56 12.50
N SER A 181 17.08 -1.70 11.19
CA SER A 181 16.02 -1.01 10.45
C SER A 181 14.63 -1.46 10.86
N VAL A 182 14.49 -2.73 11.23
CA VAL A 182 13.19 -3.33 11.56
C VAL A 182 12.74 -2.85 12.93
N ARG A 183 13.63 -2.91 13.93
CA ARG A 183 13.35 -2.33 15.25
C ARG A 183 13.04 -0.83 15.17
N ALA A 184 13.73 -0.11 14.30
CA ALA A 184 13.49 1.30 14.09
C ALA A 184 12.12 1.58 13.47
N ALA A 185 11.68 0.77 12.50
CA ALA A 185 10.37 0.88 11.88
C ALA A 185 9.24 0.59 12.89
N VAL A 186 9.38 -0.47 13.69
CA VAL A 186 8.45 -0.78 14.80
C VAL A 186 8.42 0.35 15.82
N GLY A 187 9.57 0.94 16.14
CA GLY A 187 9.67 2.10 17.04
C GLY A 187 8.92 3.34 16.51
N ALA A 188 9.06 3.64 15.21
CA ALA A 188 8.33 4.72 14.56
C ALA A 188 6.81 4.49 14.53
N ALA A 189 6.37 3.24 14.29
CA ALA A 189 4.96 2.88 14.38
C ALA A 189 4.39 3.05 15.78
N ARG A 190 5.15 2.66 16.81
CA ARG A 190 4.76 2.90 18.21
C ARG A 190 4.66 4.38 18.56
N ALA A 191 5.59 5.20 18.09
CA ALA A 191 5.50 6.66 18.24
C ALA A 191 4.21 7.22 17.61
N GLY A 192 3.84 6.73 16.41
CA GLY A 192 2.59 7.09 15.74
C GLY A 192 1.36 6.72 16.54
N ARG A 193 1.34 5.53 17.17
CA ARG A 193 0.25 5.13 18.07
C ARG A 193 0.13 6.05 19.27
N VAL A 194 1.24 6.49 19.87
CA VAL A 194 1.23 7.42 21.00
C VAL A 194 0.67 8.78 20.56
N VAL A 195 1.14 9.33 19.44
CA VAL A 195 0.62 10.59 18.89
C VAL A 195 -0.87 10.47 18.57
N ALA A 196 -1.28 9.37 17.96
CA ALA A 196 -2.68 9.10 17.66
C ALA A 196 -3.58 9.06 18.90
N ILE A 197 -3.14 8.38 19.97
CA ILE A 197 -3.88 8.32 21.24
C ILE A 197 -4.00 9.72 21.84
N ILE A 198 -2.93 10.53 21.82
CA ILE A 198 -2.96 11.92 22.28
C ILE A 198 -4.02 12.71 21.50
N LEU A 199 -4.04 12.62 20.17
CA LEU A 199 -5.04 13.31 19.34
C LEU A 199 -6.47 12.84 19.63
N ILE A 200 -6.69 11.55 19.85
CA ILE A 200 -8.01 11.01 20.22
C ILE A 200 -8.47 11.56 21.56
N VAL A 201 -7.59 11.55 22.58
CA VAL A 201 -7.92 12.05 23.92
C VAL A 201 -8.19 13.55 23.89
N LEU A 202 -7.39 14.32 23.17
CA LEU A 202 -7.62 15.76 22.99
C LEU A 202 -8.92 16.04 22.25
N GLY A 203 -9.23 15.28 21.18
CA GLY A 203 -10.49 15.42 20.45
C GLY A 203 -11.71 15.08 21.30
N LEU A 204 -11.62 14.03 22.13
CA LEU A 204 -12.67 13.70 23.08
C LEU A 204 -12.83 14.77 24.16
N ALA A 205 -11.74 15.33 24.67
CA ALA A 205 -11.79 16.43 25.63
C ALA A 205 -12.44 17.69 25.02
N GLU A 206 -12.07 18.06 23.79
CA GLU A 206 -12.70 19.17 23.05
C GLU A 206 -14.19 18.94 22.83
N PHE A 207 -14.58 17.73 22.46
CA PHE A 207 -15.98 17.33 22.30
C PHE A 207 -16.78 17.53 23.61
N LEU A 208 -16.20 17.13 24.75
CA LEU A 208 -16.84 17.27 26.06
C LEU A 208 -16.98 18.73 26.52
N VAL A 209 -16.08 19.63 26.06
CA VAL A 209 -16.11 21.07 26.38
C VAL A 209 -17.03 21.86 25.42
N GLY A 210 -17.69 21.18 24.47
CA GLY A 210 -18.69 21.77 23.57
C GLY A 210 -18.21 21.98 22.13
N GLY A 211 -16.96 21.63 21.81
CA GLY A 211 -16.41 21.66 20.45
C GLY A 211 -16.81 20.42 19.64
N LEU A 212 -18.10 20.24 19.37
CA LEU A 212 -18.65 19.04 18.72
C LEU A 212 -17.94 18.67 17.41
N VAL A 213 -17.84 19.63 16.47
CA VAL A 213 -17.27 19.37 15.13
C VAL A 213 -15.75 19.21 15.19
N GLY A 214 -15.06 20.10 15.90
CA GLY A 214 -13.60 20.08 16.02
C GLY A 214 -13.10 18.83 16.75
N GLY A 215 -13.73 18.50 17.90
CA GLY A 215 -13.38 17.34 18.70
C GLY A 215 -13.60 16.01 17.97
N VAL A 216 -14.74 15.83 17.29
CA VAL A 216 -15.00 14.63 16.48
C VAL A 216 -13.99 14.52 15.33
N TRP A 217 -13.69 15.63 14.66
CA TRP A 217 -12.73 15.66 13.56
C TRP A 217 -11.31 15.30 14.04
N LEU A 218 -10.87 15.86 15.16
CA LEU A 218 -9.57 15.58 15.75
C LEU A 218 -9.45 14.11 16.20
N ALA A 219 -10.50 13.58 16.83
CA ALA A 219 -10.56 12.18 17.21
C ALA A 219 -10.55 11.24 16.00
N PHE A 220 -11.24 11.61 14.92
CA PHE A 220 -11.23 10.86 13.66
C PHE A 220 -9.82 10.84 13.02
N ILE A 221 -9.13 11.98 12.97
CA ILE A 221 -7.73 12.05 12.50
C ILE A 221 -6.83 11.16 13.37
N GLY A 222 -6.96 11.25 14.69
CA GLY A 222 -6.21 10.41 15.62
C GLY A 222 -6.46 8.92 15.38
N TRP A 223 -7.72 8.50 15.22
CA TRP A 223 -8.05 7.11 14.89
C TRP A 223 -7.46 6.66 13.55
N PHE A 224 -7.49 7.51 12.52
CA PHE A 224 -6.89 7.21 11.22
C PHE A 224 -5.37 6.99 11.33
N ILE A 225 -4.65 7.87 12.05
CA ILE A 225 -3.21 7.69 12.31
C ILE A 225 -2.97 6.39 13.11
N PHE A 226 -3.80 6.10 14.12
CA PHE A 226 -3.68 4.86 14.89
C PHE A 226 -3.81 3.61 14.01
N ALA A 227 -4.81 3.60 13.12
CA ALA A 227 -5.03 2.50 12.18
C ALA A 227 -3.86 2.35 11.20
N GLY A 228 -3.36 3.45 10.64
CA GLY A 228 -2.20 3.45 9.74
C GLY A 228 -0.91 2.98 10.43
N ALA A 229 -0.65 3.45 11.65
CA ALA A 229 0.51 3.04 12.44
C ALA A 229 0.46 1.54 12.78
N ARG A 230 -0.73 1.01 13.11
CA ARG A 230 -0.92 -0.42 13.38
C ARG A 230 -0.68 -1.27 12.13
N GLU A 231 -1.17 -0.82 10.98
CA GLU A 231 -0.97 -1.51 9.71
C GLU A 231 0.53 -1.56 9.34
N GLU A 232 1.25 -0.45 9.51
CA GLU A 232 2.69 -0.41 9.23
C GLU A 232 3.49 -1.35 10.17
N GLU A 233 3.17 -1.37 11.47
CA GLU A 233 3.80 -2.30 12.44
C GLU A 233 3.55 -3.77 12.07
N LEU A 234 2.30 -4.10 11.69
CA LEU A 234 1.92 -5.44 11.27
C LEU A 234 2.65 -5.85 9.98
N GLN A 235 2.74 -4.94 9.02
CA GLN A 235 3.42 -5.18 7.75
C GLN A 235 4.92 -5.44 7.96
N VAL A 236 5.59 -4.61 8.76
CA VAL A 236 7.01 -4.77 9.08
C VAL A 236 7.27 -6.09 9.82
N THR A 237 6.47 -6.40 10.83
CA THR A 237 6.63 -7.61 11.65
C THR A 237 6.35 -8.87 10.84
N THR A 238 5.32 -8.86 9.98
CA THR A 238 5.01 -9.98 9.08
C THR A 238 6.14 -10.20 8.08
N ARG A 239 6.65 -9.12 7.48
CA ARG A 239 7.81 -9.21 6.57
C ARG A 239 9.05 -9.74 7.28
N GLN A 240 9.31 -9.32 8.51
CA GLN A 240 10.43 -9.84 9.30
C GLN A 240 10.25 -11.31 9.67
N ALA A 241 9.06 -11.74 10.06
CA ALA A 241 8.78 -13.14 10.39
C ALA A 241 8.98 -14.06 9.18
N LEU A 242 8.69 -13.55 7.98
CA LEU A 242 8.96 -14.24 6.71
C LEU A 242 10.41 -14.08 6.23
N ALA A 243 11.17 -13.13 6.81
CA ALA A 243 12.57 -12.91 6.46
C ALA A 243 13.42 -14.05 7.03
N GLY A 244 13.87 -14.94 6.15
CA GLY A 244 14.64 -16.13 6.51
C GLY A 244 13.93 -17.44 6.15
N VAL A 245 12.62 -17.39 5.89
CA VAL A 245 11.87 -18.53 5.34
C VAL A 245 12.20 -18.69 3.87
N ARG A 246 12.61 -19.90 3.48
CA ARG A 246 12.93 -20.22 2.09
C ARG A 246 11.72 -20.82 1.40
N VAL A 247 11.70 -20.74 0.08
CA VAL A 247 10.69 -21.43 -0.75
C VAL A 247 10.68 -22.94 -0.45
N ALA A 248 11.84 -23.54 -0.18
CA ALA A 248 11.95 -24.93 0.23
C ALA A 248 11.15 -25.29 1.50
N ASP A 249 10.98 -24.34 2.43
CA ASP A 249 10.25 -24.56 3.69
C ASP A 249 8.73 -24.48 3.50
N ALA A 250 8.29 -23.85 2.40
CA ALA A 250 6.89 -23.61 2.07
C ALA A 250 6.33 -24.56 1.01
N MET A 251 7.20 -25.11 0.15
CA MET A 251 6.78 -25.88 -1.02
C MET A 251 6.22 -27.25 -0.66
N THR A 252 5.27 -27.71 -1.46
CA THR A 252 4.96 -29.14 -1.55
C THR A 252 6.00 -29.79 -2.46
N ALA A 253 6.89 -30.60 -1.88
CA ALA A 253 7.95 -31.30 -2.61
C ALA A 253 7.40 -32.42 -3.49
N ASN A 254 8.07 -32.68 -4.62
CA ASN A 254 7.76 -33.76 -5.57
C ASN A 254 6.27 -33.78 -6.00
N PRO A 255 5.75 -32.69 -6.60
CA PRO A 255 4.38 -32.64 -7.04
C PRO A 255 4.10 -33.71 -8.10
N ARG A 256 2.94 -34.36 -8.02
CA ARG A 256 2.49 -35.26 -9.09
C ARG A 256 2.32 -34.47 -10.38
N SER A 257 3.03 -34.85 -11.43
CA SER A 257 2.89 -34.28 -12.76
C SER A 257 1.78 -34.98 -13.55
N ALA A 258 1.11 -34.19 -14.41
CA ALA A 258 0.11 -34.64 -15.35
C ALA A 258 0.75 -34.91 -16.72
N PRO A 259 0.59 -36.08 -17.33
CA PRO A 259 1.03 -36.29 -18.70
C PRO A 259 0.25 -35.41 -19.68
N GLY A 260 0.95 -34.58 -20.46
CA GLY A 260 0.34 -33.57 -21.32
C GLY A 260 -0.42 -34.13 -22.54
N TRP A 261 -0.16 -35.38 -22.91
CA TRP A 261 -0.82 -36.05 -24.04
C TRP A 261 -2.14 -36.73 -23.67
N LEU A 262 -2.50 -36.80 -22.39
CA LEU A 262 -3.82 -37.30 -21.99
C LEU A 262 -4.90 -36.30 -22.40
N THR A 263 -6.09 -36.82 -22.65
CA THR A 263 -7.27 -35.98 -22.84
C THR A 263 -7.70 -35.39 -21.49
N VAL A 264 -8.45 -34.28 -21.54
CA VAL A 264 -9.00 -33.66 -20.33
C VAL A 264 -9.91 -34.63 -19.57
N GLU A 265 -10.67 -35.46 -20.29
CA GLU A 265 -11.54 -36.50 -19.71
C GLU A 265 -10.72 -37.55 -18.97
N GLU A 266 -9.72 -38.15 -19.62
CA GLU A 266 -8.82 -39.14 -18.99
C GLU A 266 -8.09 -38.56 -17.79
N PHE A 267 -7.71 -37.28 -17.84
CA PHE A 267 -7.07 -36.60 -16.73
C PHE A 267 -8.02 -36.44 -15.52
N ILE A 268 -9.28 -36.07 -15.76
CA ILE A 268 -10.29 -35.98 -14.70
C ILE A 268 -10.48 -37.35 -14.03
N GLU A 269 -10.67 -38.39 -14.83
CA GLU A 269 -10.94 -39.73 -14.32
C GLU A 269 -9.76 -40.34 -13.56
N ARG A 270 -8.55 -40.22 -14.11
CA ARG A 270 -7.37 -40.91 -13.56
C ARG A 270 -6.60 -40.12 -12.52
N TYR A 271 -6.59 -38.79 -12.59
CA TYR A 271 -5.75 -37.95 -11.73
C TYR A 271 -6.55 -37.13 -10.72
N LEU A 272 -7.71 -36.58 -11.09
CA LEU A 272 -8.49 -35.72 -10.17
C LEU A 272 -9.30 -36.52 -9.15
N LEU A 273 -9.82 -37.70 -9.51
CA LEU A 273 -10.59 -38.53 -8.59
C LEU A 273 -9.74 -39.18 -7.48
N GLY A 274 -8.40 -39.16 -7.61
CA GLY A 274 -7.48 -39.81 -6.68
C GLY A 274 -6.61 -38.88 -5.82
N ALA A 275 -6.55 -37.57 -6.08
CA ALA A 275 -5.76 -36.63 -5.28
C ALA A 275 -6.31 -35.19 -5.32
N PRO A 276 -6.46 -34.51 -4.17
CA PRO A 276 -7.08 -33.18 -4.11
C PRO A 276 -6.08 -32.03 -4.34
N HIS A 277 -5.24 -32.09 -5.38
CA HIS A 277 -4.37 -30.96 -5.70
C HIS A 277 -5.08 -29.95 -6.60
N SER A 278 -4.91 -28.66 -6.30
CA SER A 278 -5.56 -27.57 -7.04
C SER A 278 -4.86 -27.21 -8.36
N ALA A 279 -3.67 -27.77 -8.59
CA ALA A 279 -2.89 -27.61 -9.82
C ALA A 279 -1.87 -28.75 -10.00
N TYR A 280 -1.49 -28.99 -11.25
CA TYR A 280 -0.60 -30.07 -11.66
C TYR A 280 0.42 -29.53 -12.68
N PRO A 281 1.73 -29.72 -12.45
CA PRO A 281 2.74 -29.51 -13.49
C PRO A 281 2.47 -30.45 -14.66
N VAL A 282 2.51 -29.95 -15.89
CA VAL A 282 2.25 -30.76 -17.10
C VAL A 282 3.57 -31.23 -17.67
N ALA A 283 3.76 -32.54 -17.75
CA ALA A 283 4.95 -33.19 -18.29
C ALA A 283 4.76 -33.57 -19.76
N ASP A 284 5.79 -33.38 -20.58
CA ASP A 284 5.88 -33.93 -21.93
C ASP A 284 6.46 -35.36 -21.91
N ARG A 285 6.49 -36.02 -23.07
CA ARG A 285 6.90 -37.43 -23.19
C ARG A 285 8.35 -37.70 -22.79
N ASP A 286 9.19 -36.67 -22.85
CA ASP A 286 10.60 -36.70 -22.42
C ASP A 286 10.77 -36.43 -20.90
N GLY A 287 9.67 -36.20 -20.18
CA GLY A 287 9.67 -35.86 -18.76
C GLY A 287 9.92 -34.39 -18.46
N SER A 288 10.11 -33.54 -19.47
CA SER A 288 10.23 -32.08 -19.29
C SER A 288 8.89 -31.48 -18.87
N ILE A 289 8.90 -30.45 -18.02
CA ILE A 289 7.67 -29.75 -17.64
C ILE A 289 7.42 -28.61 -18.61
N VAL A 290 6.30 -28.70 -19.35
CA VAL A 290 5.90 -27.72 -20.37
C VAL A 290 4.97 -26.64 -19.84
N GLY A 291 4.39 -26.84 -18.65
CA GLY A 291 3.47 -25.86 -18.09
C GLY A 291 2.78 -26.30 -16.80
N LEU A 292 1.68 -25.61 -16.48
CA LEU A 292 0.85 -25.86 -15.31
C LEU A 292 -0.63 -25.89 -15.70
N VAL A 293 -1.35 -26.93 -15.30
CA VAL A 293 -2.81 -27.01 -15.43
C VAL A 293 -3.47 -26.84 -14.06
N THR A 294 -4.58 -26.12 -14.02
CA THR A 294 -5.37 -25.83 -12.82
C THR A 294 -6.81 -26.28 -13.01
N LEU A 295 -7.55 -26.47 -11.91
CA LEU A 295 -8.97 -26.83 -11.95
C LEU A 295 -9.83 -25.81 -12.73
N ARG A 296 -9.41 -24.54 -12.82
CA ARG A 296 -10.13 -23.52 -13.59
C ARG A 296 -10.05 -23.83 -15.09
N GLN A 297 -8.86 -24.05 -15.62
CA GLN A 297 -8.67 -24.38 -17.04
C GLN A 297 -9.45 -25.62 -17.44
N LEU A 298 -9.52 -26.63 -16.56
CA LEU A 298 -10.30 -27.84 -16.80
C LEU A 298 -11.82 -27.58 -16.83
N ARG A 299 -12.30 -26.65 -15.99
CA ARG A 299 -13.71 -26.23 -15.98
C ARG A 299 -14.11 -25.41 -17.20
N ASP A 300 -13.17 -24.66 -17.77
CA ASP A 300 -13.41 -23.83 -18.95
C ASP A 300 -13.54 -24.65 -20.25
N VAL A 301 -13.17 -25.94 -20.22
CA VAL A 301 -13.37 -26.88 -21.33
C VAL A 301 -14.80 -27.42 -21.31
N ALA A 302 -15.53 -27.15 -22.40
CA ALA A 302 -16.87 -27.67 -22.63
C ALA A 302 -16.90 -29.22 -22.58
N PRO A 303 -17.93 -29.86 -21.98
CA PRO A 303 -17.95 -31.30 -21.75
C PRO A 303 -17.70 -32.15 -23.00
N ASP A 304 -18.30 -31.76 -24.13
CA ASP A 304 -18.18 -32.40 -25.45
C ASP A 304 -16.77 -32.36 -26.03
N ARG A 305 -15.95 -31.38 -25.61
CA ARG A 305 -14.56 -31.23 -26.08
C ARG A 305 -13.54 -31.93 -25.19
N ARG A 306 -13.93 -32.47 -24.03
CA ARG A 306 -12.98 -33.05 -23.05
C ARG A 306 -12.31 -34.32 -23.52
N SER A 307 -13.00 -35.09 -24.35
CA SER A 307 -12.49 -36.35 -24.95
C SER A 307 -11.50 -36.11 -26.09
N THR A 308 -11.44 -34.90 -26.66
CA THR A 308 -10.60 -34.57 -27.82
C THR A 308 -9.51 -33.55 -27.52
N THR A 309 -9.68 -32.74 -26.47
CA THR A 309 -8.71 -31.70 -26.08
C THR A 309 -7.66 -32.32 -25.15
N SER A 310 -6.38 -32.15 -25.48
CA SER A 310 -5.28 -32.60 -24.62
C SER A 310 -5.03 -31.67 -23.43
N VAL A 311 -4.48 -32.22 -22.33
CA VAL A 311 -4.09 -31.42 -21.16
C VAL A 311 -3.04 -30.37 -21.53
N ARG A 312 -2.14 -30.67 -22.48
CA ARG A 312 -1.14 -29.73 -23.00
C ARG A 312 -1.75 -28.49 -23.64
N GLU A 313 -2.87 -28.63 -24.36
CA GLU A 313 -3.54 -27.50 -25.04
C GLU A 313 -4.13 -26.47 -24.07
N ILE A 314 -4.54 -26.92 -22.89
CA ILE A 314 -5.14 -26.05 -21.86
C ILE A 314 -4.15 -25.60 -20.79
N ALA A 315 -2.93 -26.16 -20.80
CA ALA A 315 -1.88 -25.86 -19.85
C ALA A 315 -1.43 -24.40 -19.99
N LEU A 316 -1.15 -23.75 -18.85
CA LEU A 316 -0.47 -22.47 -18.87
C LEU A 316 1.00 -22.72 -19.24
N PRO A 317 1.53 -22.12 -20.31
CA PRO A 317 2.92 -22.31 -20.71
C PRO A 317 3.88 -21.93 -19.58
N LEU A 318 4.99 -22.66 -19.44
CA LEU A 318 5.96 -22.45 -18.36
C LEU A 318 6.46 -20.99 -18.29
N GLU A 319 6.57 -20.30 -19.42
CA GLU A 319 7.03 -18.91 -19.51
C GLU A 319 6.06 -17.93 -18.84
N ARG A 320 4.79 -18.32 -18.69
CA ARG A 320 3.74 -17.55 -18.01
C ARG A 320 3.49 -18.01 -16.58
N VAL A 321 4.12 -19.11 -16.15
CA VAL A 321 4.03 -19.62 -14.78
C VAL A 321 5.13 -18.98 -13.95
N PRO A 322 4.81 -18.36 -12.80
CA PRO A 322 5.84 -17.93 -11.86
C PRO A 322 6.73 -19.10 -11.41
N THR A 323 8.04 -18.95 -11.50
CA THR A 323 9.01 -19.98 -11.08
C THR A 323 9.89 -19.48 -9.93
N ALA A 324 10.32 -20.37 -9.04
CA ALA A 324 11.21 -20.04 -7.93
C ALA A 324 12.29 -21.10 -7.74
N ALA A 325 13.40 -20.72 -7.11
CA ALA A 325 14.43 -21.68 -6.71
C ALA A 325 14.21 -22.11 -5.23
N PRO A 326 14.56 -23.33 -4.82
CA PRO A 326 14.42 -23.76 -3.42
C PRO A 326 15.07 -22.82 -2.37
N PRO A 327 16.31 -22.30 -2.57
CA PRO A 327 16.93 -21.42 -1.59
C PRO A 327 16.43 -19.97 -1.65
N GLU A 328 15.52 -19.66 -2.57
CA GLU A 328 14.99 -18.31 -2.72
C GLU A 328 14.20 -17.88 -1.46
N PRO A 329 14.30 -16.62 -1.02
CA PRO A 329 13.46 -16.09 0.05
C PRO A 329 11.98 -16.15 -0.31
N LEU A 330 11.14 -16.65 0.61
CA LEU A 330 9.69 -16.76 0.39
C LEU A 330 9.03 -15.40 0.14
N SER A 331 9.54 -14.33 0.76
CA SER A 331 9.06 -12.96 0.55
C SER A 331 9.14 -12.52 -0.91
N ALA A 332 10.21 -12.86 -1.62
CA ALA A 332 10.38 -12.53 -3.04
C ALA A 332 9.39 -13.30 -3.93
N LEU A 333 9.07 -14.55 -3.56
CA LEU A 333 8.05 -15.33 -4.23
C LEU A 333 6.64 -14.74 -4.03
N ILE A 334 6.30 -14.33 -2.80
CA ILE A 334 5.01 -13.71 -2.48
C ILE A 334 4.80 -12.43 -3.30
N GLU A 335 5.82 -11.59 -3.42
CA GLU A 335 5.75 -10.37 -4.25
C GLU A 335 5.47 -10.69 -5.72
N ARG A 336 6.14 -11.70 -6.29
CA ARG A 336 5.87 -12.15 -7.68
C ARG A 336 4.47 -12.70 -7.85
N LEU A 337 3.98 -13.50 -6.90
CA LEU A 337 2.63 -14.05 -6.93
C LEU A 337 1.56 -12.93 -6.84
N ALA A 338 1.81 -11.88 -6.06
CA ALA A 338 0.92 -10.72 -5.97
C ALA A 338 0.81 -9.98 -7.31
N THR A 339 1.90 -9.89 -8.07
CA THR A 339 1.91 -9.28 -9.41
C THR A 339 1.39 -10.20 -10.52
N ALA A 340 1.41 -11.52 -10.34
CA ALA A 340 1.04 -12.51 -11.36
C ALA A 340 -0.49 -12.65 -11.58
N GLY A 341 -1.31 -11.84 -10.90
CA GLY A 341 -2.76 -11.77 -11.11
C GLY A 341 -3.45 -13.12 -10.87
N HIS A 342 -4.01 -13.71 -11.92
CA HIS A 342 -4.79 -14.96 -11.84
C HIS A 342 -3.94 -16.22 -11.61
N CYS A 343 -2.62 -16.14 -11.74
CA CYS A 343 -1.69 -17.24 -11.48
C CYS A 343 -1.13 -17.16 -10.07
N SER A 344 -1.92 -17.59 -9.08
CA SER A 344 -1.52 -17.55 -7.67
C SER A 344 -0.63 -18.74 -7.24
N ARG A 345 0.02 -19.41 -8.19
CA ARG A 345 0.80 -20.64 -7.96
C ARG A 345 2.16 -20.52 -8.61
N ALA A 346 3.17 -21.11 -7.99
CA ALA A 346 4.52 -21.13 -8.54
C ALA A 346 5.09 -22.54 -8.61
N LEU A 347 5.87 -22.80 -9.66
CA LEU A 347 6.67 -24.02 -9.77
C LEU A 347 8.06 -23.77 -9.20
N VAL A 348 8.55 -24.68 -8.37
CA VAL A 348 9.90 -24.62 -7.81
C VAL A 348 10.82 -25.46 -8.70
N ILE A 349 11.83 -24.82 -9.27
CA ILE A 349 12.75 -25.43 -10.23
C ILE A 349 14.15 -25.46 -9.62
N ASP A 350 14.79 -26.62 -9.68
CA ASP A 350 16.18 -26.81 -9.31
C ASP A 350 16.90 -27.64 -10.38
N GLY A 351 18.05 -27.15 -10.85
CA GLY A 351 18.83 -27.80 -11.92
C GLY A 351 18.02 -28.12 -13.18
N GLY A 352 17.04 -27.30 -13.55
CA GLY A 352 16.17 -27.50 -14.73
C GLY A 352 15.02 -28.50 -14.53
N ARG A 353 14.83 -29.03 -13.32
CA ARG A 353 13.73 -29.95 -12.99
C ARG A 353 12.77 -29.32 -11.99
N VAL A 354 11.49 -29.61 -12.11
CA VAL A 354 10.49 -29.18 -11.12
C VAL A 354 10.61 -30.07 -9.88
N VAL A 355 10.99 -29.46 -8.76
CA VAL A 355 11.19 -30.13 -7.47
C VAL A 355 10.06 -29.84 -6.48
N GLY A 356 9.24 -28.83 -6.76
CA GLY A 356 8.17 -28.41 -5.86
C GLY A 356 7.09 -27.58 -6.53
N ILE A 357 5.98 -27.40 -5.82
CA ILE A 357 4.93 -26.44 -6.15
C ILE A 357 4.59 -25.63 -4.90
N VAL A 358 4.33 -24.33 -5.07
CA VAL A 358 3.82 -23.45 -4.02
C VAL A 358 2.42 -22.99 -4.40
N THR A 359 1.44 -23.27 -3.55
CA THR A 359 0.05 -22.84 -3.73
C THR A 359 -0.36 -21.79 -2.67
N PRO A 360 -1.47 -21.04 -2.89
CA PRO A 360 -1.98 -20.11 -1.88
C PRO A 360 -2.31 -20.79 -0.55
N SER A 361 -2.77 -22.04 -0.60
CA SER A 361 -3.08 -22.84 0.58
C SER A 361 -1.82 -23.20 1.37
N ASP A 362 -0.71 -23.49 0.68
CA ASP A 362 0.57 -23.75 1.33
C ASP A 362 1.09 -22.50 2.05
N LEU A 363 0.98 -21.33 1.41
CA LEU A 363 1.35 -20.05 2.00
C LEU A 363 0.49 -19.73 3.22
N ALA A 364 -0.84 -19.88 3.12
CA ALA A 364 -1.75 -19.64 4.23
C ALA A 364 -1.45 -20.55 5.43
N ARG A 365 -1.30 -21.86 5.17
CA ARG A 365 -0.94 -22.86 6.19
C ARG A 365 0.39 -22.50 6.87
N LEU A 366 1.39 -22.11 6.10
CA LEU A 366 2.69 -21.74 6.66
C LEU A 366 2.60 -20.50 7.55
N ILE A 367 1.85 -19.47 7.14
CA ILE A 367 1.62 -18.26 7.93
C ILE A 367 0.93 -18.61 9.24
N ASP A 368 -0.10 -19.46 9.21
CA ASP A 368 -0.82 -19.89 10.41
C ASP A 368 0.08 -20.68 11.37
N VAL A 369 0.89 -21.62 10.85
CA VAL A 369 1.88 -22.36 11.65
C VAL A 369 2.91 -21.40 12.27
N TYR A 370 3.40 -20.42 11.51
CA TYR A 370 4.35 -19.44 12.03
C TYR A 370 3.74 -18.55 13.13
N ARG A 371 2.48 -18.14 12.98
CA ARG A 371 1.73 -17.38 13.99
C ARG A 371 1.55 -18.17 15.29
N LEU A 372 1.29 -19.48 15.18
CA LEU A 372 1.16 -20.37 16.33
C LEU A 372 2.52 -20.62 17.03
N ALA A 373 3.59 -20.75 16.25
CA ALA A 373 4.94 -20.98 16.78
C ALA A 373 5.58 -19.75 17.43
N HIS A 374 5.13 -18.53 17.05
CA HIS A 374 5.65 -17.26 17.57
C HIS A 374 4.52 -16.39 18.13
N PRO A 375 3.92 -16.75 19.29
CA PRO A 375 2.76 -16.05 19.86
C PRO A 375 3.01 -14.59 20.28
N GLY A 376 4.25 -14.09 20.20
CA GLY A 376 4.64 -12.74 20.66
C GLY A 376 4.42 -11.58 19.69
N THR A 377 3.90 -11.79 18.47
CA THR A 377 3.75 -10.73 17.45
C THR A 377 2.31 -10.39 17.06
N GLY A 378 1.31 -11.10 17.61
CA GLY A 378 -0.11 -10.82 17.42
C GLY A 378 -0.80 -10.68 18.76
N GLY A 379 -1.25 -9.48 19.10
CA GLY A 379 -2.01 -9.23 20.32
C GLY A 379 -3.22 -10.16 20.45
N SER A 380 -3.26 -10.89 21.56
CA SER A 380 -4.42 -11.35 22.32
C SER A 380 -5.78 -11.29 21.61
N ALA A 381 -6.21 -12.44 21.10
CA ALA A 381 -7.63 -12.78 21.05
C ALA A 381 -7.79 -14.13 21.76
N HIS A 382 -8.09 -14.08 23.06
CA HIS A 382 -8.65 -15.23 23.76
C HIS A 382 -10.07 -15.46 23.24
N PRO A 383 -10.43 -16.67 22.78
CA PRO A 383 -11.78 -17.15 22.92
C PRO A 383 -11.92 -17.65 24.37
N GLN A 384 -12.67 -16.93 25.20
CA GLN A 384 -13.16 -17.51 26.45
C GLN A 384 -14.05 -18.70 26.08
N VAL A 385 -13.53 -19.90 26.27
CA VAL A 385 -14.34 -21.11 26.37
C VAL A 385 -14.96 -21.07 27.76
N THR A 386 -16.21 -20.63 27.82
CA THR A 386 -17.03 -20.78 29.02
C THR A 386 -17.38 -22.26 29.17
N GLU A 387 -16.54 -23.01 29.89
CA GLU A 387 -16.97 -24.26 30.52
C GLU A 387 -18.04 -23.92 31.56
N LYS A 388 -19.29 -24.24 31.25
CA LYS A 388 -20.34 -24.33 32.26
C LYS A 388 -20.62 -25.80 32.51
N ASN A 389 -19.80 -26.38 33.38
CA ASN A 389 -20.09 -27.64 34.02
C ASN A 389 -20.85 -27.33 35.33
N SER A 390 -22.12 -27.72 35.40
CA SER A 390 -22.83 -27.92 36.66
C SER A 390 -24.00 -28.86 36.42
N GLY A 391 -23.77 -30.14 36.70
CA GLY A 391 -24.83 -31.09 37.04
C GLY A 391 -25.01 -31.15 38.57
N ALA A 392 -26.22 -31.52 38.99
CA ALA A 392 -26.69 -31.81 40.37
C ALA A 392 -26.68 -30.60 41.32
N VAL A 393 -27.80 -30.19 41.93
CA VAL A 393 -28.79 -30.97 42.70
C VAL A 393 -30.23 -30.60 42.30
#